data_AF-A0A2G5UW46-F1
#
_entry.id   AF-A0A2G5UW46-F1
#
_cell.length_a   1.000
_cell.length_b   1.000
_cell.length_c   1.000
_cell.angle_alpha   90.00
_cell.angle_beta   90.00
_cell.angle_gamma   90.00
#
_symmetry.space_group_name_H-M   'P 1'
#
loop_
_entity.id
_entity.type
_entity.pdbx_description
1 polymer ?
#
loop_
_entity_poly.entity_id
_entity_poly.type
_entity_poly.pdbx_seq_one_letter_code
_entity_poly.pdbx_strand_id
1 'polypeptide(L)'
;MDKVYPKLRMYGSAEELLENINIFKDFPGSQEFFGTTDDPYQTRPRIFKSFKNEKYMAKSDLFVILQNMIFHLPPEFHKNCALTAVIYLKSKQGSIEKCAEFVKFDEERFEGIFKKLEEQVRKIREEQFQPTQLEQLTVEFSGLSNLEIHQKFQKLIPFELDDNQDDYLSVILGKCIDFSQKALFFSRCKPLINSLDTIIYENLEMFLPRGEDSEEPITVRIFRDGDQQYLMKSEIFKIKPDEASGFMDTITMEELFRKHESHTKNVEFIRYPITRAKHRVTPVQGPFGKFYLLAVDVFFDEMLRDLIQGLRVFQKYTVEEFSRFSLTIHEIEQYFYATENPYFIQSDKTLWVKYGEMSDRPAKEVRNVEPSGFTVQDLKNELAHLGLTTTFPEIQEYAEKVYSEVDKRKKESVLRACDMYDAVEQCQVNCILKRFPYATMVNDPENTSGKW
;
A
#
# COMPACT_ATOMS: atom_id res chain seq x y z
N MET A 1 2.34 -22.27 -14.55
CA MET A 1 1.67 -22.12 -13.24
C MET A 1 0.31 -22.81 -13.18
N ASP A 2 -0.41 -22.90 -14.31
CA ASP A 2 -1.82 -23.35 -14.38
C ASP A 2 -2.15 -24.77 -13.88
N LYS A 3 -1.18 -25.69 -13.83
CA LYS A 3 -1.42 -27.08 -13.40
C LYS A 3 -1.17 -27.34 -11.91
N VAL A 4 -0.50 -26.43 -11.18
CA VAL A 4 0.01 -26.71 -9.83
C VAL A 4 -0.85 -26.05 -8.74
N TYR A 5 -1.48 -24.91 -9.03
CA TYR A 5 -2.36 -24.22 -8.07
C TYR A 5 -3.61 -23.66 -8.78
N PRO A 6 -4.72 -24.42 -8.80
CA PRO A 6 -5.97 -24.02 -9.46
C PRO A 6 -6.45 -22.62 -9.09
N LYS A 7 -6.18 -22.19 -7.85
CA LYS A 7 -6.56 -20.89 -7.29
C LYS A 7 -5.79 -19.70 -7.86
N LEU A 8 -4.59 -19.90 -8.41
CA LEU A 8 -3.81 -18.79 -8.98
C LEU A 8 -4.35 -18.32 -10.34
N ARG A 9 -5.21 -19.12 -10.99
CA ARG A 9 -5.78 -18.81 -12.31
C ARG A 9 -6.65 -17.55 -12.32
N MET A 10 -7.19 -17.13 -11.17
CA MET A 10 -7.95 -15.87 -11.06
C MET A 10 -7.06 -14.63 -11.30
N TYR A 11 -5.75 -14.74 -11.07
CA TYR A 11 -4.81 -13.63 -11.22
C TYR A 11 -4.29 -13.44 -12.66
N GLY A 12 -4.60 -14.37 -13.57
CA GLY A 12 -4.08 -14.34 -14.93
C GLY A 12 -2.65 -14.86 -15.02
N SER A 13 -1.82 -14.21 -15.82
CA SER A 13 -0.41 -14.56 -15.98
C SER A 13 0.44 -14.17 -14.77
N ALA A 14 1.68 -14.65 -14.72
CA ALA A 14 2.63 -14.27 -13.68
C ALA A 14 2.96 -12.77 -13.71
N GLU A 15 3.03 -12.20 -14.91
CA GLU A 15 3.29 -10.78 -15.16
C GLU A 15 2.10 -9.93 -14.69
N GLU A 16 0.86 -10.37 -14.95
CA GLU A 16 -0.35 -9.70 -14.47
C GLU A 16 -0.44 -9.75 -12.94
N LEU A 17 -0.09 -10.87 -12.32
CA LEU A 17 -0.01 -10.96 -10.85
C LEU A 17 1.06 -10.02 -10.30
N LEU A 18 2.26 -10.01 -10.90
CA LEU A 18 3.35 -9.12 -10.47
C LEU A 18 2.99 -7.64 -10.63
N GLU A 19 2.32 -7.26 -11.71
CA GLU A 19 1.79 -5.91 -11.92
C GLU A 19 0.86 -5.51 -10.76
N ASN A 20 -0.09 -6.38 -10.40
CA ASN A 20 -1.02 -6.13 -9.30
C ASN A 20 -0.34 -6.06 -7.93
N ILE A 21 0.64 -6.92 -7.67
CA ILE A 21 1.45 -6.85 -6.44
C ILE A 21 2.20 -5.50 -6.37
N ASN A 22 2.76 -5.05 -7.49
CA ASN A 22 3.45 -3.77 -7.56
C ASN A 22 2.52 -2.59 -7.31
N ILE A 23 1.26 -2.64 -7.77
CA ILE A 23 0.27 -1.61 -7.45
C ILE A 23 -0.08 -1.64 -5.96
N PHE A 24 -0.40 -2.81 -5.42
CA PHE A 24 -0.86 -2.97 -4.03
C PHE A 24 0.21 -2.57 -3.01
N LYS A 25 1.49 -2.83 -3.27
CA LYS A 25 2.56 -2.50 -2.33
C LYS A 25 3.06 -1.05 -2.41
N ASP A 26 2.71 -0.33 -3.47
CA ASP A 26 3.30 0.96 -3.81
C ASP A 26 2.45 2.12 -3.27
N PHE A 27 2.58 2.37 -1.96
CA PHE A 27 2.00 3.52 -1.29
C PHE A 27 2.91 4.02 -0.15
N PRO A 28 2.86 5.32 0.20
CA PRO A 28 3.65 5.88 1.29
C PRO A 28 3.40 5.14 2.63
N GLY A 29 4.48 4.70 3.27
CA GLY A 29 4.42 3.98 4.56
C GLY A 29 4.13 2.48 4.45
N SER A 30 4.13 1.88 3.25
CA SER A 30 3.76 0.47 3.07
C SER A 30 4.61 -0.53 3.88
N GLN A 31 5.87 -0.20 4.15
CA GLN A 31 6.73 -1.03 5.00
C GLN A 31 6.18 -1.19 6.43
N GLU A 32 5.56 -0.15 6.98
CA GLU A 32 4.93 -0.21 8.30
C GLU A 32 3.62 -1.00 8.24
N PHE A 33 2.85 -0.80 7.16
CA PHE A 33 1.59 -1.52 6.95
C PHE A 33 1.81 -3.04 6.83
N PHE A 34 2.83 -3.46 6.09
CA PHE A 34 3.14 -4.88 5.88
C PHE A 34 4.06 -5.50 6.94
N GLY A 35 4.57 -4.70 7.89
CA GLY A 35 5.53 -5.18 8.89
C GLY A 35 6.88 -5.62 8.29
N THR A 36 7.31 -4.99 7.20
CA THR A 36 8.57 -5.29 6.50
C THR A 36 9.63 -4.25 6.86
N THR A 37 9.84 -4.02 8.16
CA THR A 37 10.75 -2.97 8.67
C THR A 37 12.23 -3.32 8.49
N ASP A 38 12.56 -4.58 8.27
CA ASP A 38 13.88 -5.13 8.00
C ASP A 38 14.30 -5.11 6.51
N ASP A 39 13.33 -5.22 5.59
CA ASP A 39 13.59 -5.19 4.14
C ASP A 39 13.97 -3.80 3.62
N PRO A 40 14.72 -3.65 2.51
CA PRO A 40 14.82 -2.37 1.80
C PRO A 40 13.45 -1.80 1.43
N TYR A 41 13.34 -0.46 1.36
CA TYR A 41 12.12 0.19 0.88
C TYR A 41 11.72 -0.39 -0.48
N GLN A 42 10.50 -0.94 -0.54
CA GLN A 42 9.96 -1.62 -1.72
C GLN A 42 9.04 -0.73 -2.57
N THR A 43 8.83 0.51 -2.15
CA THR A 43 8.00 1.53 -2.79
C THR A 43 8.79 2.34 -3.80
N ARG A 44 8.07 3.01 -4.70
CA ARG A 44 8.64 3.94 -5.68
C ARG A 44 8.25 5.36 -5.28
N PRO A 45 9.22 6.30 -5.16
CA PRO A 45 8.90 7.70 -4.90
C PRO A 45 7.93 8.22 -5.97
N ARG A 46 6.84 8.87 -5.54
CA ARG A 46 5.83 9.41 -6.46
C ARG A 46 5.86 10.93 -6.48
N ILE A 47 5.81 11.49 -7.68
CA ILE A 47 5.65 12.93 -7.88
C ILE A 47 4.16 13.21 -8.10
N PHE A 48 3.59 13.97 -7.17
CA PHE A 48 2.21 14.43 -7.23
C PHE A 48 2.16 15.84 -7.82
N LYS A 49 0.99 16.22 -8.34
CA LYS A 49 0.75 17.57 -8.84
C LYS A 49 -0.24 18.29 -7.95
N SER A 50 0.08 19.51 -7.57
CA SER A 50 -0.89 20.38 -6.91
C SER A 50 -1.91 20.93 -7.89
N PHE A 51 -2.95 21.61 -7.40
CA PHE A 51 -3.94 22.27 -8.26
C PHE A 51 -3.34 23.32 -9.19
N LYS A 52 -2.25 23.97 -8.75
CA LYS A 52 -1.43 24.91 -9.53
C LYS A 52 -0.45 24.22 -10.48
N ASN A 53 -0.50 22.89 -10.59
CA ASN A 53 0.41 22.04 -11.36
C ASN A 53 1.87 22.07 -10.90
N GLU A 54 2.13 22.51 -9.67
CA GLU A 54 3.44 22.39 -9.05
C GLU A 54 3.70 20.94 -8.62
N LYS A 55 4.97 20.51 -8.64
CA LYS A 55 5.38 19.15 -8.31
C LYS A 55 5.61 19.01 -6.80
N TYR A 56 5.08 17.96 -6.20
CA TYR A 56 5.21 17.64 -4.78
C TYR A 56 5.55 16.17 -4.57
N MET A 57 6.14 15.86 -3.41
CA MET A 57 6.48 14.51 -3.00
C MET A 57 6.16 14.31 -1.52
N ALA A 58 5.71 13.10 -1.14
CA ALA A 58 5.49 12.78 0.26
C ALA A 58 6.81 12.81 1.04
N LYS A 59 6.83 13.35 2.25
CA LYS A 59 8.06 13.39 3.08
C LYS A 59 8.64 12.00 3.35
N SER A 60 7.78 10.98 3.48
CA SER A 60 8.19 9.58 3.63
C SER A 60 8.93 9.02 2.42
N ASP A 61 8.64 9.50 1.19
CA ASP A 61 9.33 9.07 -0.02
C ASP A 61 10.77 9.61 -0.12
N LEU A 62 11.12 10.63 0.68
CA LEU A 62 12.49 11.16 0.74
C LEU A 62 13.48 10.11 1.24
N PHE A 63 13.08 9.28 2.21
CA PHE A 63 13.90 8.17 2.70
C PHE A 63 14.14 7.11 1.62
N VAL A 64 13.13 6.87 0.78
CA VAL A 64 13.22 5.96 -0.37
C VAL A 64 14.20 6.53 -1.41
N ILE A 65 14.19 7.84 -1.64
CA ILE A 65 15.17 8.52 -2.50
C ILE A 65 16.58 8.36 -1.94
N LEU A 66 16.80 8.60 -0.63
CA LEU A 66 18.11 8.43 -0.02
C LEU A 66 18.61 6.99 -0.15
N GLN A 67 17.74 5.99 0.05
CA GLN A 67 18.07 4.60 -0.24
C GLN A 67 18.50 4.40 -1.70
N ASN A 68 17.74 4.93 -2.66
CA ASN A 68 18.05 4.79 -4.07
C ASN A 68 19.40 5.44 -4.41
N MET A 69 19.72 6.60 -3.84
CA MET A 69 21.02 7.26 -3.95
C MET A 69 22.15 6.37 -3.42
N ILE A 70 21.96 5.71 -2.27
CA ILE A 70 22.94 4.77 -1.70
C ILE A 70 23.22 3.60 -2.68
N PHE A 71 22.20 3.10 -3.37
CA PHE A 71 22.37 2.03 -4.37
C PHE A 71 23.06 2.46 -5.66
N HIS A 72 23.27 3.77 -5.88
CA HIS A 72 24.08 4.30 -6.98
C HIS A 72 25.54 4.57 -6.59
N LEU A 73 25.90 4.37 -5.33
CA LEU A 73 27.28 4.53 -4.85
C LEU A 73 28.22 3.46 -5.44
N PRO A 74 29.54 3.59 -5.25
CA PRO A 74 30.48 2.57 -5.70
C PRO A 74 30.23 1.16 -5.09
N PRO A 75 30.55 0.07 -5.82
CA PRO A 75 30.20 -1.31 -5.42
C PRO A 75 30.66 -1.77 -4.04
N GLU A 76 31.73 -1.19 -3.49
CA GLU A 76 32.21 -1.51 -2.15
C GLU A 76 31.30 -1.01 -1.00
N PHE A 77 30.36 -0.11 -1.31
CA PHE A 77 29.28 0.32 -0.42
C PHE A 77 27.96 -0.44 -0.68
N HIS A 78 27.93 -1.34 -1.67
CA HIS A 78 26.76 -2.18 -1.92
C HIS A 78 26.61 -3.31 -0.88
N LYS A 79 25.51 -4.05 -0.97
CA LYS A 79 25.15 -5.16 -0.10
C LYS A 79 25.01 -4.70 1.36
N ASN A 80 25.85 -5.21 2.26
CA ASN A 80 25.71 -5.04 3.70
C ASN A 80 25.77 -3.57 4.14
N CYS A 81 26.62 -2.73 3.52
CA CYS A 81 26.71 -1.30 3.87
C CYS A 81 25.42 -0.55 3.53
N ALA A 82 24.91 -0.77 2.31
CA ALA A 82 23.61 -0.25 1.90
C ALA A 82 22.48 -0.73 2.82
N LEU A 83 22.47 -2.02 3.19
CA LEU A 83 21.45 -2.56 4.09
C LEU A 83 21.52 -1.94 5.50
N THR A 84 22.69 -1.78 6.10
CA THR A 84 22.82 -1.10 7.40
C THR A 84 22.41 0.37 7.32
N ALA A 85 22.72 1.05 6.22
CA ALA A 85 22.27 2.41 5.99
C ALA A 85 20.73 2.49 5.82
N VAL A 86 20.10 1.48 5.20
CA VAL A 86 18.64 1.36 5.13
C VAL A 86 18.01 1.18 6.52
N ILE A 87 18.59 0.33 7.38
CA ILE A 87 18.12 0.19 8.77
C ILE A 87 18.17 1.56 9.45
N TYR A 88 19.30 2.28 9.34
CA TYR A 88 19.42 3.65 9.85
C TYR A 88 18.31 4.58 9.32
N LEU A 89 18.07 4.60 8.00
CA LEU A 89 17.04 5.46 7.39
C LEU A 89 15.65 5.14 7.92
N LYS A 90 15.33 3.85 8.10
CA LYS A 90 14.05 3.42 8.65
C LYS A 90 13.89 3.76 10.13
N SER A 91 14.90 3.52 10.95
CA SER A 91 14.84 3.89 12.37
C SER A 91 14.77 5.42 12.53
N LYS A 92 15.48 6.19 11.68
CA LYS A 92 15.35 7.65 11.61
C LYS A 92 13.92 8.05 11.23
N GLN A 93 13.34 7.47 10.18
CA GLN A 93 11.96 7.72 9.79
C GLN A 93 10.97 7.39 10.91
N GLY A 94 11.14 6.25 11.58
CA GLY A 94 10.29 5.83 12.70
C GLY A 94 10.40 6.74 13.93
N SER A 95 11.52 7.44 14.10
CA SER A 95 11.70 8.42 15.19
C SER A 95 11.01 9.76 14.94
N ILE A 96 10.59 10.03 13.71
CA ILE A 96 9.91 11.27 13.32
C ILE A 96 8.40 11.09 13.53
N GLU A 97 7.73 12.13 14.02
CA GLU A 97 6.27 12.12 14.16
C GLU A 97 5.61 11.80 12.81
N LYS A 98 4.72 10.80 12.83
CA LYS A 98 4.06 10.31 11.61
C LYS A 98 3.09 11.37 11.10
N CYS A 99 3.34 11.83 9.88
CA CYS A 99 2.49 12.78 9.19
C CYS A 99 2.36 12.44 7.69
N ALA A 100 1.22 12.78 7.10
CA ALA A 100 0.96 12.66 5.67
C ALA A 100 1.25 13.98 4.94
N GLU A 101 2.44 14.55 5.16
CA GLU A 101 2.85 15.84 4.58
C GLU A 101 3.64 15.70 3.28
N PHE A 102 3.59 16.77 2.48
CA PHE A 102 4.29 16.86 1.20
C PHE A 102 5.25 18.04 1.16
N VAL A 103 6.38 17.84 0.48
CA VAL A 103 7.37 18.87 0.17
C VAL A 103 7.33 19.18 -1.32
N LYS A 104 7.66 20.42 -1.67
CA LYS A 104 7.80 20.80 -3.07
C LYS A 104 8.97 20.02 -3.68
N PHE A 105 8.75 19.46 -4.86
CA PHE A 105 9.78 18.72 -5.57
C PHE A 105 10.60 19.69 -6.42
N ASP A 106 11.88 19.81 -6.07
CA ASP A 106 12.89 20.62 -6.77
C ASP A 106 14.06 19.73 -7.20
N GLU A 107 14.16 19.49 -8.51
CA GLU A 107 15.13 18.58 -9.11
C GLU A 107 16.57 19.01 -8.85
N GLU A 108 16.86 20.32 -8.90
CA GLU A 108 18.21 20.85 -8.64
C GLU A 108 18.63 20.59 -7.18
N ARG A 109 17.68 20.72 -6.25
CA ARG A 109 17.90 20.44 -4.84
C ARG A 109 18.23 18.97 -4.59
N PHE A 110 17.49 18.04 -5.20
CA PHE A 110 17.77 16.60 -5.08
C PHE A 110 19.10 16.22 -5.73
N GLU A 111 19.44 16.81 -6.88
CA GLU A 111 20.74 16.61 -7.51
C GLU A 111 21.89 17.12 -6.62
N GLY A 112 21.69 18.27 -5.95
CA GLY A 112 22.63 18.80 -4.97
C GLY A 112 22.85 17.87 -3.78
N ILE A 113 21.78 17.28 -3.24
CA ILE A 113 21.86 16.27 -2.17
C ILE A 113 22.66 15.05 -2.63
N PHE A 114 22.40 14.55 -3.84
CA PHE A 114 23.11 13.39 -4.38
C PHE A 114 24.60 13.66 -4.57
N LYS A 115 24.96 14.79 -5.21
CA LYS A 115 26.36 15.22 -5.39
C LYS A 115 27.09 15.34 -4.06
N LYS A 116 26.42 15.84 -3.03
CA LYS A 116 27.00 15.93 -1.68
C LYS A 116 27.27 14.56 -1.09
N LEU A 117 26.36 13.60 -1.25
CA LEU A 117 26.57 12.22 -0.80
C LEU A 117 27.76 11.57 -1.53
N GLU A 118 27.84 11.73 -2.86
CA GLU A 118 28.96 11.22 -3.66
C GLU A 118 30.30 11.81 -3.21
N GLU A 119 30.35 13.11 -2.96
CA GLU A 119 31.55 13.80 -2.49
C GLU A 119 32.00 13.32 -1.11
N GLN A 120 31.07 13.07 -0.18
CA GLN A 120 31.41 12.48 1.12
C GLN A 120 31.94 11.05 0.96
N VAL A 121 31.31 10.25 0.10
CA VAL A 121 31.76 8.88 -0.20
C VAL A 121 33.15 8.88 -0.85
N ARG A 122 33.45 9.82 -1.72
CA ARG A 122 34.79 10.01 -2.29
C ARG A 122 35.83 10.27 -1.21
N LYS A 123 35.55 11.16 -0.25
CA LYS A 123 36.46 11.43 0.89
C LYS A 123 36.66 10.20 1.76
N ILE A 124 35.59 9.44 2.04
CA ILE A 124 35.68 8.19 2.79
C ILE A 124 36.67 7.22 2.12
N ARG A 125 36.63 7.09 0.79
CA ARG A 125 37.60 6.27 0.06
C ARG A 125 39.01 6.76 0.27
N GLU A 126 39.24 8.07 0.09
CA GLU A 126 40.56 8.69 0.22
C GLU A 126 41.15 8.51 1.63
N GLU A 127 40.33 8.63 2.67
CA GLU A 127 40.71 8.43 4.06
C GLU A 127 40.93 6.95 4.41
N GLN A 128 40.15 6.03 3.84
CA GLN A 128 40.31 4.57 4.03
C GLN A 128 41.64 4.03 3.50
N PHE A 129 42.34 4.76 2.64
CA PHE A 129 43.70 4.39 2.20
C PHE A 129 44.80 4.70 3.23
N GLN A 130 44.45 5.12 4.46
CA GLN A 130 45.39 5.16 5.59
C GLN A 130 45.43 3.79 6.30
N PRO A 131 46.43 2.92 6.05
CA PRO A 131 46.43 1.53 6.50
C PRO A 131 46.36 1.39 8.03
N THR A 132 46.93 2.37 8.74
CA THR A 132 47.03 2.42 10.19
C THR A 132 45.66 2.47 10.89
N GLN A 133 44.63 3.09 10.32
CA GLN A 133 43.31 3.16 10.95
C GLN A 133 42.55 1.84 10.84
N LEU A 134 42.64 1.17 9.69
CA LEU A 134 42.00 -0.14 9.48
C LEU A 134 42.68 -1.24 10.30
N GLU A 135 44.01 -1.19 10.42
CA GLU A 135 44.76 -2.10 11.30
C GLU A 135 44.34 -1.95 12.76
N GLN A 136 44.22 -0.71 13.26
CA GLN A 136 43.74 -0.44 14.61
C GLN A 136 42.34 -0.99 14.86
N LEU A 137 41.39 -0.76 13.94
CA LEU A 137 40.04 -1.30 14.02
C LEU A 137 40.03 -2.84 13.97
N THR A 138 40.90 -3.44 13.15
CA THR A 138 41.00 -4.91 13.07
C THR A 138 41.49 -5.51 14.38
N VAL A 139 42.52 -4.91 14.98
CA VAL A 139 43.01 -5.31 16.31
C VAL A 139 41.93 -5.14 17.36
N GLU A 140 41.21 -4.02 17.36
CA GLU A 140 40.10 -3.79 18.28
C GLU A 140 39.03 -4.91 18.13
N PHE A 141 38.54 -5.14 16.91
CA PHE A 141 37.49 -6.12 16.64
C PHE A 141 37.93 -7.55 16.98
N SER A 142 39.21 -7.88 16.81
CA SER A 142 39.74 -9.20 17.19
C SER A 142 39.68 -9.47 18.70
N GLY A 143 39.64 -8.42 19.52
CA GLY A 143 39.48 -8.50 20.97
C GLY A 143 38.03 -8.49 21.47
N LEU A 144 37.05 -8.34 20.56
CA LEU A 144 35.63 -8.24 20.90
C LEU A 144 34.89 -9.55 20.62
N SER A 145 33.90 -9.86 21.45
CA SER A 145 32.89 -10.87 21.17
C SER A 145 31.96 -10.41 20.04
N ASN A 146 31.26 -11.37 19.39
CA ASN A 146 30.25 -11.03 18.38
C ASN A 146 29.14 -10.13 18.94
N LEU A 147 28.77 -10.30 20.22
CA LEU A 147 27.77 -9.47 20.88
C LEU A 147 28.26 -8.03 21.04
N GLU A 148 29.51 -7.82 21.44
CA GLU A 148 30.10 -6.48 21.56
C GLU A 148 30.22 -5.79 20.19
N ILE A 149 30.55 -6.55 19.15
CA ILE A 149 30.56 -6.03 17.77
C ILE A 149 29.16 -5.63 17.35
N HIS A 150 28.15 -6.47 17.59
CA HIS A 150 26.76 -6.16 17.31
C HIS A 150 26.32 -4.86 17.99
N GLN A 151 26.61 -4.71 19.29
CA GLN A 151 26.36 -3.48 20.05
C GLN A 151 27.09 -2.26 19.48
N LYS A 152 28.28 -2.45 18.90
CA LYS A 152 29.02 -1.37 18.25
C LYS A 152 28.31 -0.88 16.98
N PHE A 153 27.72 -1.79 16.19
CA PHE A 153 26.89 -1.44 15.03
C PHE A 153 25.56 -0.82 15.44
N GLN A 154 24.89 -1.34 16.46
CA GLN A 154 23.67 -0.72 17.02
C GLN A 154 23.93 0.74 17.40
N LYS A 155 25.08 1.06 18.01
CA LYS A 155 25.46 2.45 18.35
C LYS A 155 25.63 3.39 17.16
N LEU A 156 25.74 2.88 15.93
CA LEU A 156 25.71 3.74 14.72
C LEU A 156 24.31 4.24 14.42
N ILE A 157 23.28 3.58 14.94
CA ILE A 157 21.88 3.89 14.71
C ILE A 157 21.35 4.47 16.03
N PRO A 158 21.22 5.79 16.17
CA PRO A 158 20.89 6.43 17.44
C PRO A 158 19.40 6.33 17.81
N PHE A 159 18.75 5.23 17.42
CA PHE A 159 17.33 4.96 17.58
C PHE A 159 17.16 3.52 18.05
N GLU A 160 16.06 3.26 18.75
CA GLU A 160 15.69 1.90 19.14
C GLU A 160 15.38 1.09 17.87
N LEU A 161 16.07 -0.05 17.71
CA LEU A 161 15.77 -1.02 16.65
C LEU A 161 14.61 -1.88 17.11
N ASP A 162 13.68 -2.16 16.20
CA ASP A 162 12.70 -3.22 16.45
C ASP A 162 13.35 -4.61 16.35
N ASP A 163 12.67 -5.64 16.88
CA ASP A 163 13.20 -7.02 16.91
C ASP A 163 13.60 -7.53 15.51
N ASN A 164 12.83 -7.17 14.47
CA ASN A 164 13.14 -7.60 13.09
C ASN A 164 14.40 -6.90 12.57
N GLN A 165 14.56 -5.61 12.83
CA GLN A 165 15.74 -4.84 12.45
C GLN A 165 17.00 -5.35 13.17
N ASP A 166 16.88 -5.69 14.45
CA ASP A 166 17.97 -6.22 15.26
C ASP A 166 18.41 -7.61 14.78
N ASP A 167 17.45 -8.52 14.56
CA ASP A 167 17.69 -9.84 14.00
C ASP A 167 18.34 -9.73 12.61
N TYR A 168 17.85 -8.81 11.77
CA TYR A 168 18.40 -8.60 10.44
C TYR A 168 19.84 -8.06 10.48
N LEU A 169 20.15 -7.14 11.40
CA LEU A 169 21.52 -6.67 11.63
C LEU A 169 22.44 -7.83 12.05
N SER A 170 21.97 -8.70 12.94
CA SER A 170 22.66 -9.93 13.34
C SER A 170 22.92 -10.85 12.14
N VAL A 171 21.95 -11.05 11.26
CA VAL A 171 22.11 -11.83 10.01
C VAL A 171 23.15 -11.21 9.08
N ILE A 172 23.16 -9.88 8.93
CA ILE A 172 24.16 -9.17 8.10
C ILE A 172 25.57 -9.37 8.67
N LEU A 173 25.74 -9.22 9.99
CA LEU A 173 27.03 -9.39 10.65
C LEU A 173 27.50 -10.86 10.64
N GLY A 174 26.57 -11.81 10.70
CA GLY A 174 26.84 -13.24 10.57
C GLY A 174 27.39 -13.65 9.20
N LYS A 175 27.17 -12.86 8.14
CA LYS A 175 27.75 -13.10 6.81
C LYS A 175 29.24 -12.77 6.72
N CYS A 176 29.80 -12.04 7.68
CA CYS A 176 31.23 -11.72 7.71
C CYS A 176 32.03 -12.90 8.26
N ILE A 177 33.04 -13.36 7.51
CA ILE A 177 33.80 -14.59 7.83
C ILE A 177 34.71 -14.40 9.04
N ASP A 178 35.28 -13.20 9.20
CA ASP A 178 36.28 -12.90 10.21
C ASP A 178 36.14 -11.47 10.78
N PHE A 179 36.96 -11.15 11.78
CA PHE A 179 36.98 -9.84 12.44
C PHE A 179 37.49 -8.71 11.53
N SER A 180 38.41 -9.01 10.61
CA SER A 180 38.93 -8.03 9.65
C SER A 180 37.83 -7.56 8.70
N GLN A 181 36.98 -8.47 8.23
CA GLN A 181 35.81 -8.14 7.42
C GLN A 181 34.80 -7.30 8.21
N LYS A 182 34.55 -7.62 9.49
CA LYS A 182 33.67 -6.82 10.35
C LYS A 182 34.23 -5.42 10.61
N ALA A 183 35.53 -5.30 10.82
CA ALA A 183 36.20 -4.00 11.00
C ALA A 183 36.15 -3.14 9.73
N LEU A 184 36.43 -3.73 8.56
CA LEU A 184 36.30 -3.05 7.27
C LEU A 184 34.86 -2.67 6.96
N PHE A 185 33.91 -3.53 7.33
CA PHE A 185 32.50 -3.25 7.19
C PHE A 185 32.08 -2.05 8.06
N PHE A 186 32.50 -2.04 9.33
CA PHE A 186 32.23 -0.95 10.27
C PHE A 186 32.85 0.38 9.81
N SER A 187 34.09 0.36 9.30
CA SER A 187 34.80 1.55 8.82
C SER A 187 34.13 2.19 7.60
N ARG A 188 33.32 1.43 6.85
CA ARG A 188 32.50 1.94 5.74
C ARG A 188 31.13 2.43 6.20
N CYS A 189 30.45 1.67 7.05
CA CYS A 189 29.11 2.01 7.53
C CYS A 189 29.10 3.30 8.35
N LYS A 190 30.03 3.46 9.29
CA LYS A 190 30.06 4.60 10.20
C LYS A 190 30.06 5.95 9.47
N PRO A 191 31.00 6.24 8.56
CA PRO A 191 31.01 7.54 7.89
C PRO A 191 29.88 7.69 6.85
N LEU A 192 29.39 6.60 6.24
CA LEU A 192 28.21 6.65 5.38
C LEU A 192 26.97 7.10 6.17
N ILE A 193 26.71 6.48 7.32
CA ILE A 193 25.59 6.85 8.20
C ILE A 193 25.73 8.30 8.69
N ASN A 194 26.93 8.72 9.10
CA ASN A 194 27.18 10.11 9.48
C ASN A 194 26.89 11.10 8.32
N SER A 195 27.19 10.70 7.09
CA SER A 195 26.92 11.52 5.89
C SER A 195 25.41 11.65 5.66
N LEU A 196 24.66 10.57 5.82
CA LEU A 196 23.19 10.59 5.73
C LEU A 196 22.58 11.46 6.84
N ASP A 197 23.04 11.32 8.08
CA ASP A 197 22.55 12.14 9.20
C ASP A 197 22.82 13.62 8.96
N THR A 198 24.01 13.96 8.45
CA THR A 198 24.36 15.33 8.06
C THR A 198 23.45 15.85 6.93
N ILE A 199 23.18 15.05 5.90
CA ILE A 199 22.29 15.42 4.80
C ILE A 199 20.88 15.68 5.33
N ILE A 200 20.35 14.81 6.19
CA ILE A 200 19.02 14.98 6.79
C ILE A 200 19.00 16.22 7.68
N TYR A 201 20.03 16.43 8.50
CA TYR A 201 20.14 17.58 9.41
C TYR A 201 20.20 18.93 8.69
N GLU A 202 20.88 19.00 7.55
CA GLU A 202 20.94 20.24 6.76
C GLU A 202 19.66 20.50 5.95
N ASN A 203 18.73 19.54 5.90
CA ASN A 203 17.49 19.62 5.13
C ASN A 203 16.27 19.26 6.01
N LEU A 204 16.32 19.55 7.32
CA LEU A 204 15.30 19.11 8.28
C LEU A 204 13.87 19.49 7.90
N GLU A 205 13.67 20.62 7.23
CA GLU A 205 12.36 21.05 6.77
C GLU A 205 11.74 20.10 5.74
N MET A 206 12.58 19.34 5.01
CA MET A 206 12.11 18.31 4.10
C MET A 206 11.66 17.05 4.87
N PHE A 207 12.32 16.70 5.97
CA PHE A 207 12.15 15.40 6.64
C PHE A 207 11.23 15.47 7.86
N LEU A 208 11.19 16.59 8.59
CA LEU A 208 10.36 16.77 9.78
C LEU A 208 8.98 17.31 9.43
N PRO A 209 7.93 17.02 10.21
CA PRO A 209 6.63 17.68 10.07
C PRO A 209 6.77 19.20 10.15
N ARG A 210 5.87 19.93 9.48
CA ARG A 210 5.85 21.39 9.58
C ARG A 210 5.41 21.81 10.98
N GLY A 211 6.18 22.69 11.61
CA GLY A 211 5.78 23.34 12.85
C GLY A 211 4.65 24.36 12.62
N GLU A 212 3.98 24.75 13.70
CA GLU A 212 2.89 25.75 13.66
C GLU A 212 3.36 27.11 13.11
N ASP A 213 4.63 27.47 13.32
CA ASP A 213 5.26 28.71 12.87
C ASP A 213 5.78 28.63 11.41
N SER A 214 5.46 27.57 10.66
CA SER A 214 5.92 27.42 9.27
C SER A 214 5.18 28.37 8.33
N GLU A 215 5.94 29.16 7.57
CA GLU A 215 5.41 30.00 6.49
C GLU A 215 5.03 29.20 5.24
N GLU A 216 5.39 27.92 5.17
CA GLU A 216 5.01 27.06 4.03
C GLU A 216 3.51 26.72 4.06
N PRO A 217 2.85 26.64 2.90
CA PRO A 217 1.45 26.27 2.84
C PRO A 217 1.23 24.84 3.32
N ILE A 218 0.17 24.61 4.11
CA ILE A 218 -0.24 23.27 4.52
C ILE A 218 -0.61 22.47 3.27
N THR A 219 -0.10 21.24 3.17
CA THR A 219 -0.43 20.35 2.05
C THR A 219 -1.63 19.48 2.44
N VAL A 220 -2.65 19.46 1.58
CA VAL A 220 -3.88 18.68 1.80
C VAL A 220 -4.15 17.84 0.56
N ARG A 221 -4.40 16.54 0.73
CA ARG A 221 -4.66 15.62 -0.37
C ARG A 221 -6.11 15.72 -0.81
N ILE A 222 -6.30 15.84 -2.11
CA ILE A 222 -7.59 15.73 -2.77
C ILE A 222 -7.65 14.36 -3.45
N PHE A 223 -8.58 13.56 -2.96
CA PHE A 223 -8.93 12.27 -3.53
C PHE A 223 -9.98 12.47 -4.62
N ARG A 224 -9.91 11.64 -5.66
CA ARG A 224 -10.90 11.59 -6.74
C ARG A 224 -11.39 10.17 -6.92
N ASP A 225 -12.70 9.99 -6.91
CA ASP A 225 -13.37 8.75 -7.29
C ASP A 225 -14.57 9.10 -8.18
N GLY A 226 -14.51 8.68 -9.45
CA GLY A 226 -15.42 9.19 -10.49
C GLY A 226 -15.35 10.72 -10.62
N ASP A 227 -16.51 11.37 -10.58
CA ASP A 227 -16.66 12.83 -10.67
C ASP A 227 -16.51 13.54 -9.31
N GLN A 228 -16.44 12.78 -8.21
CA GLN A 228 -16.36 13.35 -6.87
C GLN A 228 -14.92 13.71 -6.50
N GLN A 229 -14.77 14.86 -5.82
CA GLN A 229 -13.51 15.32 -5.24
C GLN A 229 -13.71 15.65 -3.76
N TYR A 230 -12.93 15.01 -2.91
CA TYR A 230 -13.07 15.10 -1.46
C TYR A 230 -11.72 14.97 -0.76
N LEU A 231 -11.68 15.37 0.50
CA LEU A 231 -10.48 15.32 1.35
C LEU A 231 -10.83 14.82 2.74
N MET A 232 -9.85 14.27 3.46
CA MET A 232 -10.01 13.88 4.86
C MET A 232 -10.15 15.13 5.73
N LYS A 233 -11.23 15.26 6.51
CA LYS A 233 -11.46 16.43 7.37
C LYS A 233 -10.29 16.70 8.33
N SER A 234 -9.67 15.63 8.82
CA SER A 234 -8.53 15.70 9.73
C SER A 234 -7.29 16.36 9.12
N GLU A 235 -7.11 16.35 7.79
CA GLU A 235 -5.95 17.01 7.16
C GLU A 235 -6.04 18.52 7.20
N ILE A 236 -7.26 19.07 7.09
CA ILE A 236 -7.50 20.51 7.02
C ILE A 236 -7.92 21.12 8.37
N PHE A 237 -8.77 20.43 9.13
CA PHE A 237 -9.25 20.93 10.42
C PHE A 237 -8.37 20.47 11.59
N LYS A 238 -7.39 19.59 11.33
CA LYS A 238 -6.47 19.01 12.35
C LYS A 238 -7.20 18.30 13.50
N ILE A 239 -8.43 17.86 13.27
CA ILE A 239 -9.24 17.11 14.23
C ILE A 239 -8.82 15.63 14.15
N LYS A 240 -8.47 15.04 15.30
CA LYS A 240 -8.22 13.60 15.38
C LYS A 240 -9.53 12.83 15.12
N PRO A 241 -9.51 11.79 14.27
CA PRO A 241 -10.68 10.94 14.07
C PRO A 241 -11.05 10.23 15.38
N ASP A 242 -12.33 9.85 15.52
CA ASP A 242 -12.76 9.01 16.62
C ASP A 242 -12.19 7.58 16.44
N GLU A 243 -11.14 7.27 17.21
CA GLU A 243 -10.46 5.97 17.18
C GLU A 243 -11.38 4.79 17.55
N ALA A 244 -12.46 5.04 18.29
CA ALA A 244 -13.43 4.00 18.63
C ALA A 244 -14.24 3.57 17.39
N SER A 245 -14.65 4.55 16.57
CA SER A 245 -15.39 4.30 15.32
C SER A 245 -14.54 3.65 14.24
N GLY A 246 -13.25 3.99 14.17
CA GLY A 246 -12.37 3.60 13.07
C GLY A 246 -12.70 4.31 11.75
N PHE A 247 -13.58 5.30 11.75
CA PHE A 247 -13.95 6.06 10.56
C PHE A 247 -13.13 7.33 10.40
N MET A 248 -12.87 7.67 9.14
CA MET A 248 -12.25 8.91 8.73
C MET A 248 -13.23 9.67 7.83
N ASP A 249 -13.85 10.69 8.41
CA ASP A 249 -14.75 11.58 7.70
C ASP A 249 -14.05 12.34 6.58
N THR A 250 -14.80 12.56 5.50
CA THR A 250 -14.37 13.46 4.42
C THR A 250 -15.31 14.64 4.29
N ILE A 251 -14.85 15.63 3.53
CA ILE A 251 -15.63 16.77 3.08
C ILE A 251 -15.40 16.94 1.57
N THR A 252 -16.46 17.21 0.82
CA THR A 252 -16.34 17.49 -0.61
C THR A 252 -15.69 18.86 -0.83
N MET A 253 -15.03 19.04 -1.97
CA MET A 253 -14.44 20.33 -2.31
C MET A 253 -15.49 21.44 -2.40
N GLU A 254 -16.67 21.13 -2.95
CA GLU A 254 -17.79 22.06 -3.01
C GLU A 254 -18.23 22.50 -1.60
N GLU A 255 -18.40 21.55 -0.67
CA GLU A 255 -18.80 21.88 0.69
C GLU A 255 -17.72 22.68 1.42
N LEU A 256 -16.45 22.33 1.26
CA LEU A 256 -15.33 23.03 1.86
C LEU A 256 -15.31 24.51 1.43
N PHE A 257 -15.36 24.79 0.13
CA PHE A 257 -15.34 26.18 -0.35
C PHE A 257 -16.60 26.95 0.02
N ARG A 258 -17.76 26.30 0.06
CA ARG A 258 -19.03 26.95 0.40
C ARG A 258 -19.15 27.30 1.88
N LYS A 259 -18.68 26.43 2.78
CA LYS A 259 -18.92 26.55 4.23
C LYS A 259 -17.66 26.88 5.05
N HIS A 260 -16.47 26.63 4.51
CA HIS A 260 -15.21 26.66 5.26
C HIS A 260 -14.07 27.35 4.50
N GLU A 261 -14.36 28.29 3.61
CA GLU A 261 -13.36 29.04 2.81
C GLU A 261 -12.23 29.64 3.67
N SER A 262 -12.50 30.04 4.91
CA SER A 262 -11.47 30.56 5.83
C SER A 262 -10.34 29.56 6.10
N HIS A 263 -10.63 28.25 6.05
CA HIS A 263 -9.68 27.16 6.30
C HIS A 263 -8.85 26.80 5.05
N THR A 264 -9.17 27.38 3.89
CA THR A 264 -8.40 27.14 2.66
C THR A 264 -7.31 28.18 2.43
N LYS A 265 -7.14 29.13 3.37
CA LYS A 265 -6.06 30.12 3.34
C LYS A 265 -4.73 29.42 3.63
N ASN A 266 -3.71 29.70 2.82
CA ASN A 266 -2.39 29.08 2.90
C ASN A 266 -2.41 27.53 2.80
N VAL A 267 -3.30 26.98 1.99
CA VAL A 267 -3.37 25.54 1.70
C VAL A 267 -2.94 25.29 0.25
N GLU A 268 -2.10 24.28 0.07
CA GLU A 268 -1.80 23.70 -1.24
C GLU A 268 -2.50 22.35 -1.39
N PHE A 269 -3.43 22.28 -2.34
CA PHE A 269 -4.20 21.08 -2.63
C PHE A 269 -3.45 20.15 -3.58
N ILE A 270 -3.10 18.96 -3.10
CA ILE A 270 -2.34 17.94 -3.82
C ILE A 270 -3.30 16.91 -4.44
N ARG A 271 -3.23 16.71 -5.75
CA ARG A 271 -4.01 15.64 -6.41
C ARG A 271 -3.42 14.29 -6.03
N TYR A 272 -4.20 13.50 -5.30
CA TYR A 272 -3.76 12.20 -4.79
C TYR A 272 -4.65 11.08 -5.37
N PRO A 273 -4.08 10.12 -6.13
CA PRO A 273 -4.84 9.03 -6.69
C PRO A 273 -5.21 7.99 -5.62
N ILE A 274 -6.42 7.45 -5.71
CA ILE A 274 -6.76 6.19 -5.04
C ILE A 274 -6.36 5.07 -5.99
N THR A 275 -5.28 4.37 -5.67
CA THR A 275 -4.81 3.23 -6.46
C THR A 275 -5.51 1.95 -6.05
N ARG A 276 -5.80 1.09 -7.01
CA ARG A 276 -6.49 -0.19 -6.81
C ARG A 276 -5.74 -1.28 -7.54
N ALA A 277 -5.41 -2.37 -6.84
CA ALA A 277 -5.01 -3.59 -7.50
C ALA A 277 -6.27 -4.41 -7.80
N LYS A 278 -6.23 -5.25 -8.84
CA LYS A 278 -7.39 -5.99 -9.37
C LYS A 278 -8.25 -6.67 -8.29
N HIS A 279 -7.61 -7.20 -7.24
CA HIS A 279 -8.28 -7.99 -6.21
C HIS A 279 -8.12 -7.41 -4.79
N ARG A 280 -7.47 -6.25 -4.65
CA ARG A 280 -7.14 -5.66 -3.34
C ARG A 280 -7.11 -4.15 -3.40
N VAL A 281 -7.76 -3.53 -2.41
CA VAL A 281 -7.71 -2.09 -2.18
C VAL A 281 -6.31 -1.67 -1.72
N THR A 282 -5.79 -0.53 -2.21
CA THR A 282 -4.50 0.00 -1.73
C THR A 282 -4.75 0.93 -0.53
N PRO A 283 -4.03 0.75 0.60
CA PRO A 283 -4.15 1.64 1.74
C PRO A 283 -3.67 3.06 1.47
N VAL A 284 -4.27 4.01 2.18
CA VAL A 284 -3.83 5.40 2.26
C VAL A 284 -3.45 5.70 3.70
N GLN A 285 -2.21 6.16 3.92
CA GLN A 285 -1.78 6.63 5.24
C GLN A 285 -2.52 7.93 5.58
N GLY A 286 -3.22 7.99 6.70
CA GLY A 286 -3.88 9.19 7.23
C GLY A 286 -2.90 10.16 7.90
N PRO A 287 -3.37 11.35 8.31
CA PRO A 287 -2.49 12.40 8.85
C PRO A 287 -1.79 12.04 10.17
N PHE A 288 -2.28 11.03 10.90
CA PHE A 288 -1.72 10.57 12.18
C PHE A 288 -1.03 9.20 12.07
N GLY A 289 -0.58 8.82 10.86
CA GLY A 289 0.21 7.61 10.63
C GLY A 289 -0.57 6.30 10.58
N LYS A 290 -1.87 6.30 10.89
CA LYS A 290 -2.76 5.14 10.69
C LYS A 290 -3.10 4.95 9.22
N PHE A 291 -3.44 3.73 8.83
CA PHE A 291 -3.81 3.40 7.45
C PHE A 291 -5.32 3.26 7.29
N TYR A 292 -5.82 3.77 6.17
CA TYR A 292 -7.23 3.85 5.88
C TYR A 292 -7.52 3.32 4.47
N LEU A 293 -8.65 2.66 4.33
CA LEU A 293 -9.16 2.11 3.07
C LEU A 293 -10.46 2.85 2.71
N LEU A 294 -10.66 3.16 1.43
CA LEU A 294 -11.91 3.80 1.00
C LEU A 294 -13.08 2.85 1.28
N ALA A 295 -14.14 3.32 1.95
CA ALA A 295 -15.21 2.44 2.44
C ALA A 295 -15.88 1.63 1.33
N VAL A 296 -16.10 2.23 0.15
CA VAL A 296 -16.67 1.52 -1.01
C VAL A 296 -15.74 0.40 -1.50
N ASP A 297 -14.43 0.61 -1.46
CA ASP A 297 -13.46 -0.41 -1.87
C ASP A 297 -13.38 -1.54 -0.81
N VAL A 298 -13.52 -1.23 0.48
CA VAL A 298 -13.63 -2.26 1.53
C VAL A 298 -14.87 -3.13 1.30
N PHE A 299 -16.01 -2.53 0.98
CA PHE A 299 -17.24 -3.27 0.71
C PHE A 299 -17.06 -4.26 -0.47
N PHE A 300 -16.48 -3.80 -1.58
CA PHE A 300 -16.32 -4.67 -2.75
C PHE A 300 -15.13 -5.62 -2.67
N ASP A 301 -13.93 -5.13 -2.38
CA ASP A 301 -12.68 -5.90 -2.50
C ASP A 301 -12.30 -6.70 -1.25
N GLU A 302 -12.66 -6.23 -0.05
CA GLU A 302 -12.35 -6.93 1.20
C GLU A 302 -13.51 -7.83 1.65
N MET A 303 -14.75 -7.36 1.51
CA MET A 303 -15.92 -8.08 2.02
C MET A 303 -16.61 -8.94 0.96
N LEU A 304 -17.17 -8.34 -0.10
CA LEU A 304 -17.95 -9.08 -1.10
C LEU A 304 -17.09 -10.10 -1.85
N ARG A 305 -15.88 -9.71 -2.25
CA ARG A 305 -14.97 -10.62 -2.93
C ARG A 305 -14.58 -11.81 -2.05
N ASP A 306 -14.32 -11.60 -0.76
CA ASP A 306 -14.01 -12.70 0.15
C ASP A 306 -15.21 -13.64 0.34
N LEU A 307 -16.43 -13.08 0.48
CA LEU A 307 -17.67 -13.85 0.49
C LEU A 307 -17.87 -14.71 -0.77
N ILE A 308 -17.59 -14.14 -1.94
CA ILE A 308 -17.82 -14.76 -3.25
C ILE A 308 -16.72 -15.77 -3.61
N GLN A 309 -15.46 -15.36 -3.60
CA GLN A 309 -14.33 -16.14 -4.12
C GLN A 309 -13.60 -16.92 -3.02
N GLY A 310 -13.40 -16.30 -1.86
CA GLY A 310 -12.66 -16.88 -0.74
C GLY A 310 -13.47 -17.95 -0.02
N LEU A 311 -14.61 -17.55 0.53
CA LEU A 311 -15.51 -18.37 1.34
C LEU A 311 -16.55 -19.11 0.50
N ARG A 312 -16.88 -18.59 -0.69
CA ARG A 312 -17.88 -19.14 -1.64
C ARG A 312 -19.24 -19.36 -0.99
N VAL A 313 -19.63 -18.41 -0.16
CA VAL A 313 -20.80 -18.49 0.70
C VAL A 313 -22.07 -18.80 -0.10
N PHE A 314 -22.23 -18.16 -1.27
CA PHE A 314 -23.42 -18.32 -2.11
C PHE A 314 -23.53 -19.66 -2.83
N GLN A 315 -22.45 -20.46 -2.88
CA GLN A 315 -22.54 -21.86 -3.34
C GLN A 315 -22.95 -22.81 -2.20
N LYS A 316 -22.73 -22.39 -0.96
CA LYS A 316 -22.93 -23.22 0.24
C LYS A 316 -24.30 -23.04 0.85
N TYR A 317 -24.91 -21.86 0.71
CA TYR A 317 -26.19 -21.55 1.34
C TYR A 317 -27.38 -22.26 0.67
N THR A 318 -28.33 -22.70 1.50
CA THR A 318 -29.71 -22.93 1.05
C THR A 318 -30.42 -21.60 0.85
N VAL A 319 -31.59 -21.64 0.20
CA VAL A 319 -32.47 -20.48 0.07
C VAL A 319 -32.84 -19.89 1.45
N GLU A 320 -33.05 -20.73 2.46
CA GLU A 320 -33.38 -20.28 3.81
C GLU A 320 -32.18 -19.62 4.50
N GLU A 321 -30.98 -20.20 4.39
CA GLU A 321 -29.75 -19.64 4.95
C GLU A 321 -29.40 -18.30 4.29
N PHE A 322 -29.58 -18.19 2.97
CA PHE A 322 -29.43 -16.92 2.26
C PHE A 322 -30.43 -15.87 2.75
N SER A 323 -31.68 -16.27 3.03
CA SER A 323 -32.72 -15.38 3.58
C SER A 323 -32.43 -14.94 5.03
N ARG A 324 -31.62 -15.69 5.78
CA ARG A 324 -31.12 -15.24 7.09
C ARG A 324 -29.93 -14.31 6.93
N PHE A 325 -29.02 -14.64 6.01
CA PHE A 325 -27.87 -13.82 5.68
C PHE A 325 -28.27 -12.44 5.12
N SER A 326 -29.41 -12.32 4.45
CA SER A 326 -29.91 -11.03 3.98
C SER A 326 -30.17 -10.03 5.11
N LEU A 327 -30.47 -10.48 6.33
CA LEU A 327 -30.57 -9.61 7.50
C LEU A 327 -29.21 -9.04 7.90
N THR A 328 -28.16 -9.88 7.85
CA THR A 328 -26.77 -9.45 8.08
C THR A 328 -26.30 -8.49 6.99
N ILE A 329 -26.66 -8.71 5.72
CA ILE A 329 -26.38 -7.75 4.64
C ILE A 329 -27.04 -6.39 4.91
N HIS A 330 -28.24 -6.34 5.48
CA HIS A 330 -28.86 -5.06 5.83
C HIS A 330 -28.10 -4.30 6.93
N GLU A 331 -27.59 -4.99 7.94
CA GLU A 331 -26.73 -4.38 8.97
C GLU A 331 -25.42 -3.85 8.36
N ILE A 332 -24.83 -4.61 7.44
CA ILE A 332 -23.67 -4.20 6.65
C ILE A 332 -23.98 -2.96 5.81
N GLU A 333 -25.14 -2.93 5.15
CA GLU A 333 -25.56 -1.76 4.37
C GLU A 333 -25.65 -0.52 5.25
N GLN A 334 -26.25 -0.63 6.45
CA GLN A 334 -26.29 0.49 7.38
C GLN A 334 -24.89 0.97 7.80
N TYR A 335 -23.92 0.05 7.89
CA TYR A 335 -22.53 0.40 8.19
C TYR A 335 -21.82 1.09 7.02
N PHE A 336 -22.03 0.62 5.77
CA PHE A 336 -21.35 1.14 4.58
C PHE A 336 -22.01 2.35 3.92
N TYR A 337 -23.30 2.56 4.17
CA TYR A 337 -24.13 3.59 3.54
C TYR A 337 -24.76 4.56 4.56
N ALA A 338 -24.15 4.67 5.75
CA ALA A 338 -24.58 5.62 6.79
C ALA A 338 -24.50 7.11 6.35
N THR A 339 -23.73 7.39 5.30
CA THR A 339 -23.42 8.74 4.83
C THR A 339 -23.39 8.78 3.30
N GLU A 340 -23.89 9.87 2.72
CA GLU A 340 -23.81 10.15 1.28
C GLU A 340 -22.38 10.54 0.85
N ASN A 341 -21.58 11.09 1.77
CA ASN A 341 -20.20 11.44 1.49
C ASN A 341 -19.30 10.20 1.54
N PRO A 342 -18.32 10.08 0.63
CA PRO A 342 -17.25 9.09 0.76
C PRO A 342 -16.56 9.20 2.12
N TYR A 343 -16.09 8.08 2.66
CA TYR A 343 -15.32 8.08 3.88
C TYR A 343 -14.32 6.92 3.84
N PHE A 344 -13.37 6.94 4.77
CA PHE A 344 -12.40 5.86 4.88
C PHE A 344 -12.57 5.11 6.20
N ILE A 345 -12.16 3.84 6.20
CA ILE A 345 -12.20 2.93 7.34
C ILE A 345 -10.77 2.55 7.69
N GLN A 346 -10.42 2.62 8.96
CA GLN A 346 -9.10 2.24 9.45
C GLN A 346 -8.84 0.75 9.19
N SER A 347 -7.69 0.43 8.62
CA SER A 347 -7.39 -0.91 8.09
C SER A 347 -7.30 -2.02 9.14
N ASP A 348 -7.03 -1.69 10.40
CA ASP A 348 -7.03 -2.65 11.52
C ASP A 348 -8.42 -2.78 12.18
N LYS A 349 -9.38 -1.93 11.78
CA LYS A 349 -10.79 -1.94 12.22
C LYS A 349 -11.72 -2.57 11.19
N THR A 350 -11.22 -2.98 10.03
CA THR A 350 -11.98 -3.73 9.01
C THR A 350 -12.31 -5.17 9.44
N LEU A 351 -12.35 -5.42 10.75
CA LEU A 351 -12.51 -6.74 11.33
C LEU A 351 -13.96 -7.19 11.25
N TRP A 352 -14.21 -7.94 10.18
CA TRP A 352 -15.14 -9.06 10.06
C TRP A 352 -16.56 -8.74 10.54
N VAL A 353 -17.44 -8.54 9.57
CA VAL A 353 -18.78 -9.13 9.69
C VAL A 353 -18.53 -10.56 10.17
N LYS A 354 -18.93 -10.86 11.41
CA LYS A 354 -18.93 -12.23 11.90
C LYS A 354 -19.89 -12.97 10.98
N TYR A 355 -19.37 -13.51 9.89
CA TYR A 355 -20.09 -14.45 9.07
C TYR A 355 -20.47 -15.55 10.05
N GLY A 356 -21.75 -15.63 10.41
CA GLY A 356 -22.24 -16.63 11.36
C GLY A 356 -21.77 -18.03 10.94
N GLU A 357 -21.85 -19.01 11.83
CA GLU A 357 -21.42 -20.40 11.58
C GLU A 357 -21.70 -20.83 10.13
N MET A 358 -20.65 -20.86 9.31
CA MET A 358 -20.80 -21.16 7.90
C MET A 358 -20.99 -22.67 7.77
N SER A 359 -21.97 -23.06 6.96
CA SER A 359 -22.19 -24.46 6.64
C SER A 359 -20.95 -25.03 5.96
N ASP A 360 -20.44 -26.17 6.45
CA ASP A 360 -19.28 -26.89 5.88
C ASP A 360 -19.63 -27.64 4.58
N ARG A 361 -20.53 -27.06 3.77
CA ARG A 361 -20.92 -27.66 2.49
C ARG A 361 -19.78 -27.49 1.47
N PRO A 362 -19.54 -28.51 0.63
CA PRO A 362 -18.53 -28.41 -0.41
C PRO A 362 -18.94 -27.34 -1.43
N ALA A 363 -17.98 -26.51 -1.84
CA ALA A 363 -18.13 -25.57 -2.94
C ALA A 363 -17.30 -26.05 -4.14
N LYS A 364 -17.76 -25.74 -5.36
CA LYS A 364 -17.07 -26.11 -6.59
C LYS A 364 -16.05 -25.05 -6.98
N GLU A 365 -15.05 -25.48 -7.73
CA GLU A 365 -14.08 -24.59 -8.37
C GLU A 365 -14.61 -24.14 -9.72
N VAL A 366 -14.22 -22.93 -10.16
CA VAL A 366 -14.42 -22.50 -11.53
C VAL A 366 -13.65 -23.44 -12.46
N ARG A 367 -14.34 -23.96 -13.48
CA ARG A 367 -13.74 -24.87 -14.46
C ARG A 367 -12.71 -24.14 -15.32
N ASN A 368 -11.80 -24.92 -15.89
CA ASN A 368 -10.82 -24.36 -16.81
C ASN A 368 -11.51 -23.85 -18.08
N VAL A 369 -10.99 -22.76 -18.63
CA VAL A 369 -11.42 -22.22 -19.93
C VAL A 369 -10.55 -22.82 -21.03
N GLU A 370 -11.16 -23.18 -22.15
CA GLU A 370 -10.47 -23.71 -23.33
C GLU A 370 -9.57 -22.65 -23.97
N PRO A 371 -8.53 -23.04 -24.74
CA PRO A 371 -7.61 -22.08 -25.38
C PRO A 371 -8.29 -21.08 -26.33
N SER A 372 -9.46 -21.42 -26.87
CA SER A 372 -10.29 -20.53 -27.70
C SER A 372 -11.05 -19.46 -26.92
N GLY A 373 -10.96 -19.48 -25.58
CA GLY A 373 -11.75 -18.68 -24.67
C GLY A 373 -13.15 -19.22 -24.41
N PHE A 374 -13.99 -18.40 -23.76
CA PHE A 374 -15.37 -18.75 -23.42
C PHE A 374 -16.40 -17.81 -24.05
N THR A 375 -17.62 -18.31 -24.20
CA THR A 375 -18.80 -17.59 -24.71
C THR A 375 -19.78 -17.24 -23.58
N VAL A 376 -20.80 -16.42 -23.85
CA VAL A 376 -21.89 -16.16 -22.90
C VAL A 376 -22.55 -17.46 -22.43
N GLN A 377 -22.74 -18.43 -23.32
CA GLN A 377 -23.35 -19.71 -22.96
C GLN A 377 -22.46 -20.51 -22.01
N ASP A 378 -21.14 -20.46 -22.19
CA ASP A 378 -20.19 -21.08 -21.28
C ASP A 378 -20.25 -20.45 -19.89
N LEU A 379 -20.35 -19.11 -19.79
CA LEU A 379 -20.57 -18.41 -18.53
C LEU A 379 -21.89 -18.85 -17.86
N LYS A 380 -23.00 -18.92 -18.59
CA LYS A 380 -24.28 -19.42 -18.05
C LYS A 380 -24.18 -20.85 -17.54
N ASN A 381 -23.50 -21.71 -18.29
CA ASN A 381 -23.24 -23.09 -17.91
C ASN A 381 -22.35 -23.16 -16.65
N GLU A 382 -21.39 -22.26 -16.51
CA GLU A 382 -20.53 -22.16 -15.33
C GLU A 382 -21.30 -21.72 -14.09
N LEU A 383 -22.15 -20.70 -14.20
CA LEU A 383 -23.02 -20.26 -13.10
C LEU A 383 -23.92 -21.40 -12.58
N ALA A 384 -24.47 -22.20 -13.50
CA ALA A 384 -25.26 -23.39 -13.14
C ALA A 384 -24.37 -24.49 -12.54
N HIS A 385 -23.18 -24.74 -13.10
CA HIS A 385 -22.24 -25.72 -12.59
C HIS A 385 -21.87 -25.44 -11.13
N LEU A 386 -21.59 -24.18 -10.79
CA LEU A 386 -21.26 -23.70 -9.45
C LEU A 386 -22.46 -23.72 -8.48
N GLY A 387 -23.67 -24.05 -8.95
CA GLY A 387 -24.89 -24.09 -8.14
C GLY A 387 -25.46 -22.72 -7.83
N LEU A 388 -24.95 -21.65 -8.44
CA LEU A 388 -25.34 -20.28 -8.14
C LEU A 388 -26.76 -19.95 -8.62
N THR A 389 -27.28 -20.67 -9.62
CA THR A 389 -28.67 -20.54 -10.09
C THR A 389 -29.70 -20.97 -9.04
N THR A 390 -29.29 -21.74 -8.03
CA THR A 390 -30.16 -22.12 -6.91
C THR A 390 -30.32 -20.95 -5.93
N THR A 391 -29.22 -20.28 -5.59
CA THR A 391 -29.19 -19.14 -4.66
C THR A 391 -29.70 -17.86 -5.33
N PHE A 392 -29.36 -17.69 -6.60
CA PHE A 392 -29.70 -16.55 -7.45
C PHE A 392 -30.37 -17.03 -8.75
N PRO A 393 -31.69 -17.31 -8.75
CA PRO A 393 -32.39 -17.76 -9.95
C PRO A 393 -32.26 -16.82 -11.16
N GLU A 394 -32.11 -15.51 -10.90
CA GLU A 394 -31.96 -14.46 -11.91
C GLU A 394 -30.51 -14.29 -12.42
N ILE A 395 -29.53 -15.01 -11.88
CA ILE A 395 -28.11 -14.70 -12.14
C ILE A 395 -27.71 -14.77 -13.61
N GLN A 396 -28.36 -15.66 -14.37
CA GLN A 396 -28.10 -15.82 -15.80
C GLN A 396 -28.64 -14.66 -16.64
N GLU A 397 -29.56 -13.83 -16.13
CA GLU A 397 -30.06 -12.62 -16.81
C GLU A 397 -28.97 -11.55 -16.96
N TYR A 398 -27.94 -11.57 -16.09
CA TYR A 398 -26.82 -10.64 -16.15
C TYR A 398 -25.69 -11.10 -17.08
N ALA A 399 -25.70 -12.37 -17.51
CA ALA A 399 -24.56 -12.98 -18.18
C ALA A 399 -24.17 -12.24 -19.47
N GLU A 400 -25.15 -11.79 -20.27
CA GLU A 400 -24.91 -11.03 -21.50
C GLU A 400 -24.21 -9.70 -21.23
N LYS A 401 -24.73 -8.92 -20.27
CA LYS A 401 -24.17 -7.61 -19.92
C LYS A 401 -22.77 -7.78 -19.34
N VAL A 402 -22.60 -8.69 -18.39
CA VAL A 402 -21.31 -8.97 -17.75
C VAL A 402 -20.29 -9.48 -18.76
N TYR A 403 -20.67 -10.41 -19.64
CA TYR A 403 -19.79 -10.90 -20.69
C TYR A 403 -19.30 -9.77 -21.59
N SER A 404 -20.20 -8.88 -22.03
CA SER A 404 -19.81 -7.73 -22.85
C SER A 404 -18.85 -6.80 -22.13
N GLU A 405 -19.05 -6.56 -20.83
CA GLU A 405 -18.16 -5.70 -20.03
C GLU A 405 -16.78 -6.31 -19.81
N VAL A 406 -16.70 -7.61 -19.54
CA VAL A 406 -15.43 -8.32 -19.39
C VAL A 406 -14.71 -8.42 -20.75
N ASP A 407 -15.43 -8.67 -21.84
CA ASP A 407 -14.84 -8.72 -23.20
C ASP A 407 -14.25 -7.37 -23.65
N LYS A 408 -14.84 -6.24 -23.23
CA LYS A 408 -14.28 -4.91 -23.47
C LYS A 408 -12.95 -4.68 -22.75
N ARG A 409 -12.72 -5.34 -21.62
CA ARG A 409 -11.57 -5.10 -20.71
C ARG A 409 -10.50 -6.18 -20.78
N LYS A 410 -10.75 -7.27 -21.52
CA LYS A 410 -9.81 -8.37 -21.66
C LYS A 410 -8.45 -7.85 -22.12
N LYS A 411 -7.39 -8.37 -21.51
CA LYS A 411 -6.00 -8.03 -21.86
C LYS A 411 -5.49 -8.80 -23.07
N GLU A 412 -6.14 -9.92 -23.40
CA GLU A 412 -5.72 -10.85 -24.46
C GLU A 412 -6.75 -10.95 -25.57
N SER A 413 -6.38 -11.58 -26.69
CA SER A 413 -7.28 -11.77 -27.83
C SER A 413 -8.56 -12.55 -27.51
N VAL A 414 -8.52 -13.41 -26.49
CA VAL A 414 -9.63 -14.25 -26.03
C VAL A 414 -9.83 -14.10 -24.52
N LEU A 415 -11.04 -14.41 -24.06
CA LEU A 415 -11.39 -14.45 -22.64
C LEU A 415 -10.84 -15.72 -21.97
N ARG A 416 -10.04 -15.58 -20.92
CA ARG A 416 -9.31 -16.65 -20.25
C ARG A 416 -9.99 -17.06 -18.94
N ALA A 417 -9.36 -17.96 -18.21
CA ALA A 417 -9.84 -18.40 -16.89
C ALA A 417 -9.99 -17.23 -15.90
N CYS A 418 -9.02 -16.30 -15.84
CA CYS A 418 -9.13 -15.12 -14.96
C CYS A 418 -10.37 -14.26 -15.28
N ASP A 419 -10.68 -14.10 -16.56
CA ASP A 419 -11.86 -13.35 -17.03
C ASP A 419 -13.17 -14.09 -16.68
N MET A 420 -13.16 -15.43 -16.62
CA MET A 420 -14.30 -16.22 -16.13
C MET A 420 -14.53 -16.01 -14.63
N TYR A 421 -13.46 -15.95 -13.82
CA TYR A 421 -13.58 -15.61 -12.39
C TYR A 421 -14.22 -14.23 -12.20
N ASP A 422 -13.76 -13.22 -12.96
CA ASP A 422 -14.32 -11.87 -12.92
C ASP A 422 -15.80 -11.86 -13.33
N ALA A 423 -16.15 -12.56 -14.42
CA ALA A 423 -17.52 -12.64 -14.89
C ALA A 423 -18.46 -13.31 -13.88
N VAL A 424 -18.03 -14.43 -13.27
CA VAL A 424 -18.79 -15.12 -12.21
C VAL A 424 -18.98 -14.24 -10.98
N GLU A 425 -17.96 -13.47 -10.60
CA GLU A 425 -18.05 -12.50 -9.50
C GLU A 425 -19.04 -11.39 -9.81
N GLN A 426 -18.90 -10.73 -10.97
CA GLN A 426 -19.76 -9.63 -11.36
C GLN A 426 -21.23 -10.05 -11.50
N CYS A 427 -21.52 -11.27 -11.95
CA CYS A 427 -22.89 -11.79 -11.97
C CYS A 427 -23.47 -11.89 -10.55
N GLN A 428 -22.69 -12.39 -9.58
CA GLN A 428 -23.12 -12.45 -8.18
C GLN A 428 -23.27 -11.07 -7.56
N VAL A 429 -22.32 -10.15 -7.80
CA VAL A 429 -22.40 -8.76 -7.32
C VAL A 429 -23.67 -8.08 -7.84
N ASN A 430 -24.01 -8.22 -9.13
CA ASN A 430 -25.25 -7.67 -9.69
C ASN A 430 -26.52 -8.23 -9.00
N CYS A 431 -26.56 -9.54 -8.70
CA CYS A 431 -27.66 -10.11 -7.92
C CYS A 431 -27.77 -9.51 -6.52
N ILE A 432 -26.64 -9.35 -5.83
CA ILE A 432 -26.59 -8.78 -4.49
C ILE A 432 -27.08 -7.33 -4.55
N LEU A 433 -26.52 -6.49 -5.40
CA LEU A 433 -26.90 -5.08 -5.52
C LEU A 433 -28.37 -4.88 -5.92
N LYS A 434 -28.95 -5.75 -6.76
CA LYS A 434 -30.38 -5.68 -7.10
C LYS A 434 -31.29 -6.03 -5.91
N ARG A 435 -30.89 -7.00 -5.08
CA ARG A 435 -31.65 -7.44 -3.90
C ARG A 435 -31.47 -6.49 -2.70
N PHE A 436 -30.36 -5.75 -2.69
CA PHE A 436 -29.94 -4.84 -1.61
C PHE A 436 -29.63 -3.46 -2.20
N PRO A 437 -30.67 -2.69 -2.57
CA PRO A 437 -30.53 -1.49 -3.40
C PRO A 437 -30.00 -0.25 -2.65
N TYR A 438 -29.90 -0.26 -1.32
CA TYR A 438 -29.18 0.84 -0.64
C TYR A 438 -27.70 0.87 -1.06
N ALA A 439 -27.15 -0.28 -1.47
CA ALA A 439 -25.84 -0.37 -2.11
C ALA A 439 -25.74 0.24 -3.52
N THR A 440 -26.86 0.60 -4.16
CA THR A 440 -26.89 1.26 -5.48
C THR A 440 -27.01 2.78 -5.42
N MET A 441 -27.40 3.38 -4.28
CA MET A 441 -27.68 4.82 -4.21
C MET A 441 -26.43 5.73 -4.23
N VAL A 442 -25.23 5.17 -4.06
CA VAL A 442 -23.95 5.92 -4.08
C VAL A 442 -23.11 5.60 -5.32
N ASN A 443 -23.53 4.62 -6.12
CA ASN A 443 -22.84 4.19 -7.33
C ASN A 443 -23.82 4.20 -8.51
N ASP A 444 -23.76 5.23 -9.34
CA ASP A 444 -24.36 5.17 -10.67
C ASP A 444 -23.84 3.89 -11.37
N PRO A 445 -24.72 2.99 -11.84
CA PRO A 445 -24.32 1.79 -12.57
C PRO A 445 -23.45 2.08 -13.80
N GLU A 446 -23.50 3.30 -14.35
CA GLU A 446 -22.60 3.74 -15.44
C GLU A 446 -21.19 4.12 -14.95
N ASN A 447 -21.03 4.43 -13.65
CA ASN A 447 -19.75 4.82 -13.06
C ASN A 447 -19.03 3.65 -12.36
N THR A 448 -19.72 2.54 -12.09
CA THR A 448 -19.10 1.27 -11.66
C THR A 448 -18.61 0.40 -12.81
N SER A 449 -19.06 0.64 -14.04
CA SER A 449 -18.44 0.05 -15.24
C SER A 449 -17.01 0.52 -15.47
N GLY A 450 -16.53 1.55 -14.77
CA GLY A 450 -15.11 1.94 -14.77
C GLY A 450 -14.29 1.37 -13.60
N LYS A 451 -14.91 0.67 -12.64
CA LYS A 451 -14.29 0.26 -11.37
C LYS A 451 -13.79 -1.20 -11.35
N TRP A 452 -13.85 -1.94 -12.47
CA TRP A 452 -13.39 -3.33 -12.56
C TRP A 452 -12.42 -3.60 -13.70
#